data_AF-A0A016RT24-F1
#
_entry.id   AF-A0A016RT24-F1
#
_cell.length_a   1.000
_cell.length_b   1.000
_cell.length_c   1.000
_cell.angle_alpha   90.00
_cell.angle_beta   90.00
_cell.angle_gamma   90.00
#
_symmetry.space_group_name_H-M   'P 1'
#
loop_
_entity.id
_entity.type
_entity.pdbx_description
1 polymer ?
#
loop_
_entity_poly.entity_id
_entity_poly.type
_entity_poly.pdbx_seq_one_letter_code
_entity_poly.pdbx_strand_id
1 'polypeptide(L)'
;MRRVEALAASSPPVAVILPSTAAQAFFLIATAGQEWQQLREGWQQLGRDAARISGRYLMLGARRAMDALVSRARRIGPLRSLSDPLLLALFANSDCIPDRVQQGVVLFNKGDRTSYWYLLLAGEVQLFLPGYYSTLESVPLCSLSAGSLFGELDIDRHCCSAIVTRQAEFVRISQRHFVSLYN
;
A
#
# COMPACT_ATOMS: atom_id res chain seq x y z
N MET A 1 86.79 37.62 36.07
CA MET A 1 87.91 36.65 35.99
C MET A 1 87.34 35.33 35.46
N ARG A 2 87.61 35.01 34.19
CA ARG A 2 88.41 33.85 33.68
C ARG A 2 87.68 32.48 33.84
N ARG A 3 87.19 31.86 32.74
CA ARG A 3 87.82 30.83 31.85
C ARG A 3 88.24 29.56 32.62
N VAL A 4 88.07 28.29 32.20
CA VAL A 4 87.64 27.57 30.97
C VAL A 4 87.72 26.04 31.26
N GLU A 5 86.87 25.21 30.63
CA GLU A 5 86.96 23.75 30.28
C GLU A 5 87.28 22.68 31.38
N ALA A 6 86.93 21.38 31.33
CA ALA A 6 86.59 20.42 30.27
C ALA A 6 85.84 19.16 30.81
N LEU A 7 84.99 18.56 29.95
CA LEU A 7 84.67 17.12 29.71
C LEU A 7 84.76 16.05 30.82
N ALA A 8 83.67 15.29 31.05
CA ALA A 8 83.51 13.89 30.56
C ALA A 8 82.23 13.17 31.09
N ALA A 9 81.45 12.65 30.15
CA ALA A 9 80.67 11.40 30.13
C ALA A 9 79.85 10.92 31.36
N SER A 10 78.52 10.84 31.21
CA SER A 10 77.77 9.59 31.02
C SER A 10 76.26 9.79 31.20
N SER A 11 75.48 9.47 30.17
CA SER A 11 74.00 9.41 30.22
C SER A 11 73.55 7.96 30.44
N PRO A 12 72.55 7.67 31.28
CA PRO A 12 71.75 6.46 31.18
C PRO A 12 70.52 6.69 30.27
N PRO A 13 69.95 5.62 29.67
CA PRO A 13 69.03 5.73 28.55
C PRO A 13 67.60 6.03 29.03
N VAL A 14 66.93 6.95 28.32
CA VAL A 14 65.48 7.08 28.35
C VAL A 14 64.90 5.91 27.57
N ALA A 15 64.21 5.00 28.26
CA ALA A 15 63.43 3.94 27.64
C ALA A 15 62.26 4.58 26.87
N VAL A 16 62.39 4.63 25.55
CA VAL A 16 61.30 4.99 24.64
C VAL A 16 60.31 3.83 24.64
N ILE A 17 59.17 4.01 25.32
CA ILE A 17 58.04 3.09 25.23
C ILE A 17 57.43 3.29 23.84
N LEU A 18 57.83 2.45 22.89
CA LEU A 18 57.17 2.31 21.60
C LEU A 18 55.72 1.83 21.86
N PRO A 19 54.68 2.54 21.36
CA PRO A 19 53.32 2.04 21.45
C PRO A 19 53.24 0.74 20.65
N SER A 20 52.89 -0.36 21.33
CA SER A 20 52.81 -1.66 20.69
C SER A 20 51.87 -1.59 19.50
N THR A 21 52.18 -2.35 18.45
CA THR A 21 51.40 -2.45 17.21
C THR A 21 49.91 -2.72 17.46
N ALA A 22 49.57 -3.33 18.60
CA ALA A 22 48.21 -3.54 19.07
C ALA A 22 47.45 -2.25 19.39
N ALA A 23 48.10 -1.25 20.00
CA ALA A 23 47.46 0.02 20.36
C ALA A 23 47.10 0.86 19.11
N GLN A 24 47.95 0.81 18.08
CA GLN A 24 47.69 1.47 16.79
C GLN A 24 46.59 0.75 16.00
N ALA A 25 46.54 -0.59 16.05
CA ALA A 25 45.48 -1.38 15.44
C ALA A 25 44.10 -1.13 16.08
N PHE A 26 44.04 -0.97 17.40
CA PHE A 26 42.79 -0.65 18.10
C PHE A 26 42.21 0.72 17.72
N PHE A 27 43.06 1.73 17.53
CA PHE A 27 42.62 3.07 17.13
C PHE A 27 42.05 3.08 15.69
N LEU A 28 42.68 2.35 14.76
CA LEU A 28 42.20 2.18 13.39
C LEU A 28 40.85 1.44 13.30
N ILE A 29 40.64 0.42 14.14
CA ILE A 29 39.36 -0.30 14.21
C ILE A 29 38.25 0.59 14.81
N ALA A 30 38.58 1.42 15.81
CA ALA A 30 37.63 2.33 16.43
C ALA A 30 37.18 3.47 15.49
N THR A 31 38.10 4.06 14.72
CA THR A 31 37.76 5.11 13.74
C THR A 31 36.97 4.54 12.56
N ALA A 32 37.32 3.34 12.08
CA ALA A 32 36.51 2.64 11.10
C ALA A 32 35.09 2.36 11.64
N GLY A 33 34.97 1.95 12.91
CA GLY A 33 33.70 1.73 13.58
C GLY A 33 32.80 2.98 13.66
N GLN A 34 33.38 4.16 13.89
CA GLN A 34 32.65 5.44 13.90
C GLN A 34 32.12 5.83 12.52
N GLU A 35 32.92 5.66 11.46
CA GLU A 35 32.47 5.93 10.08
C GLU A 35 31.31 5.00 9.68
N TRP A 36 31.38 3.72 10.07
CA TRP A 36 30.29 2.77 9.83
C TRP A 36 29.01 3.11 10.61
N GLN A 37 29.11 3.69 11.81
CA GLN A 37 27.95 4.16 12.56
C GLN A 37 27.32 5.40 11.93
N GLN A 38 28.11 6.39 11.52
CA GLN A 38 27.61 7.59 10.84
C GLN A 38 26.94 7.25 9.50
N LEU A 39 27.52 6.33 8.73
CA LEU A 39 26.90 5.83 7.50
C LEU A 39 25.59 5.11 7.79
N ARG A 40 25.51 4.28 8.84
CA ARG A 40 24.28 3.58 9.22
C ARG A 40 23.17 4.55 9.64
N GLU A 41 23.50 5.59 10.40
CA GLU A 41 22.56 6.65 10.77
C GLU A 41 22.10 7.46 9.54
N GLY A 42 23.02 7.76 8.62
CA GLY A 42 22.71 8.37 7.33
C GLY A 42 21.75 7.53 6.48
N TRP A 43 21.97 6.21 6.40
CA TRP A 43 21.07 5.28 5.70
C TRP A 43 19.70 5.16 6.38
N GLN A 44 19.63 5.18 7.71
CA GLN A 44 18.36 5.21 8.43
C GLN A 44 17.60 6.52 8.23
N GLN A 45 18.30 7.65 8.22
CA GLN A 45 17.71 8.96 7.99
C GLN A 45 17.20 9.08 6.55
N LEU A 46 17.98 8.65 5.55
CA LEU A 46 17.55 8.57 4.16
C LEU A 46 16.37 7.61 3.99
N GLY A 47 16.33 6.49 4.71
CA GLY A 47 15.18 5.58 4.74
C GLY A 47 13.91 6.25 5.30
N ARG A 48 14.03 7.03 6.38
CA ARG A 48 12.92 7.80 6.96
C ARG A 48 12.43 8.92 6.03
N ASP A 49 13.34 9.63 5.39
CA ASP A 49 13.01 10.70 4.45
C ASP A 49 12.44 10.14 3.15
N ALA A 50 12.96 9.01 2.65
CA ALA A 50 12.37 8.28 1.54
C ALA A 50 10.96 7.76 1.88
N ALA A 51 10.73 7.25 3.09
CA ALA A 51 9.39 6.85 3.54
C ALA A 51 8.42 8.04 3.65
N ARG A 52 8.90 9.20 4.12
CA ARG A 52 8.10 10.44 4.22
C ARG A 52 7.77 11.03 2.85
N ILE A 53 8.72 11.00 1.92
CA ILE A 53 8.54 11.44 0.53
C ILE A 53 7.64 10.45 -0.22
N SER A 54 7.91 9.16 -0.13
CA SER A 54 7.09 8.08 -0.71
C SER A 54 5.65 8.13 -0.18
N GLY A 55 5.47 8.31 1.13
CA GLY A 55 4.15 8.50 1.75
C GLY A 55 3.41 9.73 1.24
N ARG A 56 4.10 10.86 1.01
CA ARG A 56 3.51 12.06 0.39
C ARG A 56 3.12 11.83 -1.08
N TYR A 57 3.95 11.13 -1.86
CA TYR A 57 3.61 10.78 -3.25
C TYR A 57 2.46 9.77 -3.35
N LEU A 58 2.43 8.77 -2.47
CA LEU A 58 1.33 7.82 -2.36
C LEU A 58 0.01 8.51 -1.98
N MET A 59 0.05 9.43 -1.00
CA MET A 59 -1.11 10.22 -0.61
C MET A 59 -1.59 11.17 -1.71
N LEU A 60 -0.68 11.85 -2.42
CA LEU A 60 -1.03 12.75 -3.51
C LEU A 60 -1.60 11.98 -4.72
N GLY A 61 -1.06 10.80 -5.00
CA GLY A 61 -1.56 9.88 -6.02
C GLY A 61 -2.95 9.35 -5.67
N ALA A 62 -3.16 8.89 -4.44
CA ALA A 62 -4.45 8.42 -3.95
C ALA A 62 -5.51 9.53 -3.98
N ARG A 63 -5.15 10.77 -3.59
CA ARG A 63 -6.03 11.94 -3.68
C ARG A 63 -6.50 12.18 -5.11
N ARG A 64 -5.56 12.18 -6.07
CA ARG A 64 -5.88 12.37 -7.51
C ARG A 64 -6.75 11.24 -8.05
N ALA A 65 -6.46 10.00 -7.67
CA ALA A 65 -7.27 8.84 -8.06
C ALA A 65 -8.70 8.94 -7.53
N MET A 66 -8.86 9.36 -6.27
CA MET A 66 -10.15 9.60 -5.63
C MET A 66 -10.91 10.73 -6.34
N ASP A 67 -10.28 11.87 -6.63
CA ASP A 67 -10.91 12.98 -7.34
C ASP A 67 -11.35 12.57 -8.77
N ALA A 68 -10.55 11.75 -9.45
CA ALA A 68 -10.88 11.19 -10.76
C ALA A 68 -12.08 10.22 -10.69
N LEU A 69 -12.16 9.42 -9.63
CA LEU A 69 -13.30 8.52 -9.37
C LEU A 69 -14.58 9.27 -9.05
N VAL A 70 -14.52 10.28 -8.18
CA VAL A 70 -15.67 11.10 -7.82
C VAL A 70 -16.20 11.85 -9.06
N SER A 71 -15.31 12.51 -9.81
CA SER A 71 -15.70 13.19 -11.06
C SER A 71 -16.29 12.22 -12.10
N ARG A 72 -15.80 10.98 -12.14
CA ARG A 72 -16.39 9.94 -12.99
C ARG A 72 -17.76 9.47 -12.48
N ALA A 73 -17.90 9.21 -11.19
CA ALA A 73 -19.17 8.81 -10.56
C ALA A 73 -20.26 9.86 -10.81
N ARG A 74 -19.92 11.16 -10.79
CA ARG A 74 -20.83 12.26 -11.12
C ARG A 74 -21.42 12.19 -12.53
N ARG A 75 -20.74 11.55 -13.48
CA ARG A 75 -21.22 11.36 -14.86
C ARG A 75 -22.21 10.21 -14.98
N ILE A 76 -22.34 9.38 -13.95
CA ILE A 76 -23.23 8.21 -13.92
C ILE A 76 -24.55 8.65 -13.28
N GLY A 77 -25.65 8.49 -14.01
CA GLY A 77 -26.98 9.00 -13.61
C GLY A 77 -27.37 8.70 -12.16
N PRO A 78 -27.39 7.42 -11.73
CA PRO A 78 -27.75 7.05 -10.36
C PRO A 78 -26.83 7.61 -9.27
N LEU A 79 -25.55 7.82 -9.57
CA LEU A 79 -24.56 8.32 -8.59
C LEU A 79 -24.49 9.85 -8.57
N ARG A 80 -25.04 10.52 -9.58
CA ARG A 80 -25.08 11.98 -9.69
C ARG A 80 -25.88 12.62 -8.55
N SER A 81 -26.87 11.93 -8.00
CA SER A 81 -27.71 12.42 -6.90
C SER A 81 -27.05 12.35 -5.52
N LEU A 82 -25.99 11.56 -5.35
CA LEU A 82 -25.31 11.41 -4.07
C LEU A 82 -24.51 12.67 -3.72
N SER A 83 -24.32 12.98 -2.43
CA SER A 83 -23.49 14.12 -2.02
C SER A 83 -21.99 13.79 -2.14
N ASP A 84 -21.13 14.81 -2.29
CA ASP A 84 -19.67 14.60 -2.36
C ASP A 84 -19.12 13.87 -1.12
N PRO A 85 -19.56 14.20 0.12
CA PRO A 85 -19.15 13.44 1.30
C PRO A 85 -19.51 11.95 1.23
N LEU A 86 -20.68 11.60 0.67
CA LEU A 86 -21.09 10.20 0.53
C LEU A 86 -20.26 9.46 -0.52
N LEU A 87 -19.95 10.10 -1.65
CA LEU A 87 -19.08 9.52 -2.66
C LEU A 87 -17.65 9.32 -2.14
N LEU A 88 -17.13 10.30 -1.40
CA LEU A 88 -15.81 10.20 -0.77
C LEU A 88 -15.79 9.09 0.28
N ALA A 89 -16.83 8.97 1.12
CA ALA A 89 -16.94 7.90 2.11
C ALA A 89 -17.03 6.50 1.45
N LEU A 90 -17.76 6.40 0.34
CA LEU A 90 -17.87 5.16 -0.44
C LEU A 90 -16.51 4.73 -1.00
N PHE A 91 -15.75 5.68 -1.56
CA PHE A 91 -14.44 5.40 -2.17
C PHE A 91 -13.28 5.34 -1.19
N ALA A 92 -13.40 5.92 0.00
CA ALA A 92 -12.36 5.87 1.04
C ALA A 92 -12.00 4.43 1.44
N ASN A 93 -12.93 3.49 1.26
CA ASN A 93 -12.74 2.06 1.55
C ASN A 93 -12.48 1.22 0.30
N SER A 94 -12.04 1.86 -0.78
CA SER A 94 -11.67 1.24 -2.04
C SER A 94 -10.23 1.57 -2.40
N ASP A 95 -9.62 0.75 -3.26
CA ASP A 95 -8.28 1.01 -3.80
C ASP A 95 -8.24 2.21 -4.76
N CYS A 96 -9.37 2.89 -4.99
CA CYS A 96 -9.54 4.03 -5.89
C CYS A 96 -9.10 3.75 -7.35
N ILE A 97 -8.95 2.49 -7.72
CA ILE A 97 -8.55 2.03 -9.05
C ILE A 97 -9.69 1.15 -9.59
N PRO A 98 -10.36 1.55 -10.69
CA PRO A 98 -11.36 0.71 -11.33
C PRO A 98 -10.74 -0.56 -11.92
N ASP A 99 -11.32 -1.71 -11.59
CA ASP A 99 -11.04 -2.96 -12.26
C ASP A 99 -11.81 -3.02 -13.58
N ARG A 100 -11.13 -3.41 -14.66
CA ARG A 100 -11.74 -3.62 -15.97
C ARG A 100 -11.82 -5.11 -16.27
N VAL A 101 -13.04 -5.60 -16.53
CA VAL A 101 -13.32 -7.01 -16.75
C VAL A 101 -14.02 -7.23 -18.08
N GLN A 102 -13.59 -8.25 -18.81
CA GLN A 102 -14.14 -8.60 -20.12
C GLN A 102 -15.50 -9.29 -20.01
N GLN A 103 -16.25 -9.27 -21.11
CA GLN A 103 -17.50 -10.03 -21.23
C GLN A 103 -17.24 -11.54 -21.05
N GLY A 104 -18.18 -12.22 -20.39
CA GLY A 104 -18.14 -13.66 -20.14
C GLY A 104 -17.44 -14.05 -18.84
N VAL A 105 -16.80 -13.11 -18.13
CA VAL A 105 -16.13 -13.41 -16.86
C VAL A 105 -17.14 -13.49 -15.72
N VAL A 106 -17.06 -14.56 -14.93
CA VAL A 106 -17.81 -14.71 -13.68
C VAL A 106 -17.05 -14.00 -12.56
N LEU A 107 -17.72 -13.06 -11.87
CA LEU A 107 -17.12 -12.27 -10.79
C LEU A 107 -17.09 -13.04 -9.47
N PHE A 108 -18.17 -13.76 -9.18
CA PHE A 108 -18.31 -14.63 -8.03
C PHE A 108 -19.44 -15.63 -8.30
N ASN A 109 -19.38 -16.76 -7.61
CA ASN A 109 -20.40 -17.79 -7.65
C ASN A 109 -21.26 -17.78 -6.39
N LYS A 110 -22.49 -18.30 -6.52
CA LYS A 110 -23.33 -18.64 -5.38
C LYS A 110 -22.55 -19.51 -4.39
N GLY A 111 -22.52 -19.09 -3.13
CA GLY A 111 -21.82 -19.77 -2.04
C GLY A 111 -20.39 -19.29 -1.80
N ASP A 112 -19.80 -18.49 -2.70
CA ASP A 112 -18.49 -17.87 -2.46
C ASP A 112 -18.58 -16.89 -1.30
N ARG A 113 -17.48 -16.75 -0.55
CA ARG A 113 -17.42 -15.83 0.59
C ARG A 113 -17.52 -14.39 0.11
N THR A 114 -18.44 -13.62 0.68
CA THR A 114 -18.51 -12.19 0.42
C THR A 114 -17.30 -11.51 1.07
N SER A 115 -16.53 -10.78 0.27
CA SER A 115 -15.37 -10.02 0.76
C SER A 115 -15.43 -8.55 0.35
N TYR A 116 -16.11 -8.29 -0.76
CA TYR A 116 -16.17 -6.99 -1.40
C TYR A 116 -17.56 -6.67 -1.89
N TRP A 117 -17.81 -5.38 -1.91
CA TRP A 117 -18.88 -4.71 -2.59
C TRP A 117 -18.41 -4.22 -3.95
N TYR A 118 -19.30 -4.26 -4.93
CA TYR A 118 -18.98 -3.88 -6.31
C TYR A 118 -19.82 -2.69 -6.71
N LEU A 119 -19.18 -1.55 -6.98
CA LEU A 119 -19.84 -0.41 -7.63
C LEU A 119 -19.57 -0.46 -9.13
N LEU A 120 -20.61 -0.68 -9.93
CA LEU A 120 -20.48 -0.70 -11.39
C LEU A 120 -20.33 0.72 -11.93
N LEU A 121 -19.21 1.04 -12.56
CA LEU A 121 -18.93 2.35 -13.18
C LEU A 121 -19.26 2.39 -14.67
N ALA A 122 -19.17 1.25 -15.36
CA ALA A 122 -19.50 1.10 -16.78
C ALA A 122 -19.77 -0.37 -17.11
N GLY A 123 -20.47 -0.62 -18.23
CA GLY A 123 -20.80 -1.97 -18.69
C GLY A 123 -22.06 -2.54 -18.05
N GLU A 124 -22.21 -3.86 -18.16
CA GLU A 124 -23.39 -4.59 -17.68
C GLU A 124 -22.97 -5.91 -17.03
N VAL A 125 -23.64 -6.25 -15.94
CA VAL A 125 -23.42 -7.48 -15.17
C VAL A 125 -24.77 -8.13 -14.95
N GLN A 126 -24.87 -9.44 -15.13
CA GLN A 126 -26.09 -10.19 -14.87
C GLN A 126 -25.90 -11.07 -13.64
N LEU A 127 -26.85 -10.97 -12.71
CA LEU A 127 -26.99 -11.89 -11.60
C LEU A 127 -27.85 -13.07 -12.03
N PHE A 128 -27.45 -14.28 -11.65
CA PHE A 128 -28.15 -15.50 -11.99
C PHE A 128 -28.04 -16.56 -10.89
N LEU A 129 -29.01 -17.46 -10.84
CA LEU A 129 -28.93 -18.68 -10.04
C LEU A 129 -28.38 -19.82 -10.91
N PRO A 130 -27.25 -20.43 -10.53
CA PRO A 130 -26.76 -21.62 -11.23
C PRO A 130 -27.76 -22.77 -11.05
N GLY A 131 -27.97 -23.56 -12.10
CA GLY A 131 -28.77 -24.77 -12.05
C GLY A 131 -28.17 -25.78 -11.04
N TYR A 132 -29.03 -26.47 -10.29
CA TYR A 132 -28.60 -27.46 -9.29
C TYR A 132 -28.04 -28.74 -9.90
N TYR A 133 -28.46 -29.06 -11.13
CA TYR A 133 -28.01 -30.21 -11.89
C TYR A 133 -27.44 -29.72 -13.22
N SER A 134 -26.49 -30.46 -13.80
CA SER A 134 -25.86 -30.11 -15.08
C SER A 134 -26.84 -29.99 -16.26
N THR A 135 -28.06 -30.53 -16.11
CA THR A 135 -29.14 -30.46 -17.09
C THR A 135 -30.09 -29.27 -16.91
N LEU A 136 -30.01 -28.57 -15.77
CA LEU A 136 -30.84 -27.40 -15.49
C LEU A 136 -30.12 -26.13 -15.96
N GLU A 137 -30.82 -25.34 -16.78
CA GLU A 137 -30.32 -24.04 -17.21
C GLU A 137 -30.20 -23.07 -16.03
N SER A 138 -29.23 -22.16 -16.11
CA SER A 138 -29.11 -21.06 -15.16
C SER A 138 -30.29 -20.11 -15.29
N VAL A 139 -30.84 -19.69 -14.15
CA VAL A 139 -31.98 -18.77 -14.12
C VAL A 139 -31.47 -17.34 -13.95
N PRO A 140 -31.63 -16.45 -14.95
CA PRO A 140 -31.24 -15.05 -14.79
C PRO A 140 -32.16 -14.37 -13.78
N LEU A 141 -31.58 -13.61 -12.84
CA LEU A 141 -32.31 -12.86 -11.82
C LEU A 141 -32.52 -11.41 -12.24
N CYS A 142 -31.43 -10.69 -12.48
CA CYS A 142 -31.47 -9.29 -12.87
C CYS A 142 -30.22 -8.89 -13.66
N SER A 143 -30.36 -7.85 -14.47
CA SER A 143 -29.26 -7.20 -15.17
C SER A 143 -28.98 -5.84 -14.54
N LEU A 144 -27.73 -5.62 -14.16
CA LEU A 144 -27.23 -4.42 -13.51
C LEU A 144 -26.46 -3.56 -14.52
N SER A 145 -26.63 -2.25 -14.41
CA SER A 145 -25.98 -1.26 -15.27
C SER A 145 -25.11 -0.30 -14.45
N ALA A 146 -24.36 0.56 -15.13
CA ALA A 146 -23.57 1.60 -14.48
C ALA A 146 -24.37 2.39 -13.43
N GLY A 147 -23.80 2.50 -12.22
CA GLY A 147 -24.40 3.12 -11.05
C GLY A 147 -25.00 2.14 -10.04
N SER A 148 -25.12 0.85 -10.38
CA SER A 148 -25.61 -0.17 -9.46
C SER A 148 -24.56 -0.60 -8.43
N LEU A 149 -25.00 -0.78 -7.18
CA LEU A 149 -24.22 -1.38 -6.10
C LEU A 149 -24.60 -2.85 -5.88
N PHE A 150 -23.55 -3.66 -5.91
CA PHE A 150 -23.44 -5.11 -5.91
C PHE A 150 -22.88 -5.86 -4.70
N GLY A 151 -23.31 -7.09 -4.42
CA GLY A 151 -22.44 -8.04 -3.71
C GLY A 151 -22.84 -8.44 -2.28
N GLU A 152 -24.07 -8.11 -1.85
CA GLU A 152 -24.71 -8.48 -0.56
C GLU A 152 -23.93 -7.96 0.69
N LEU A 153 -24.65 -7.48 1.74
CA LEU A 153 -24.03 -6.89 2.95
C LEU A 153 -24.00 -7.81 4.14
N ASP A 154 -25.12 -8.52 4.31
CA ASP A 154 -25.54 -9.04 5.61
C ASP A 154 -25.32 -10.55 5.72
N ILE A 155 -24.73 -11.14 4.69
CA ILE A 155 -24.59 -12.59 4.52
C ILE A 155 -23.16 -12.88 4.14
N ASP A 156 -22.52 -13.81 4.85
CA ASP A 156 -21.11 -14.21 4.63
C ASP A 156 -20.84 -14.84 3.25
N ARG A 157 -21.90 -15.20 2.52
CA ARG A 157 -21.82 -15.93 1.25
C ARG A 157 -22.84 -15.41 0.25
N HIS A 158 -22.43 -15.29 -1.00
CA HIS A 158 -23.29 -14.83 -2.08
C HIS A 158 -24.48 -15.76 -2.30
N CYS A 159 -25.72 -15.24 -2.33
CA CYS A 159 -26.91 -16.01 -2.64
C CYS A 159 -27.07 -16.35 -4.13
N CYS A 160 -26.36 -15.63 -5.01
CA CYS A 160 -26.39 -15.80 -6.46
C CYS A 160 -24.98 -15.68 -7.08
N SER A 161 -24.87 -16.00 -8.37
CA SER A 161 -23.66 -15.82 -9.16
C SER A 161 -23.77 -14.54 -10.01
N ALA A 162 -22.63 -13.94 -10.36
CA ALA A 162 -22.57 -12.76 -11.21
C ALA A 162 -21.66 -12.96 -12.41
N ILE A 163 -22.16 -12.66 -13.62
CA ILE A 163 -21.40 -12.72 -14.87
C ILE A 163 -21.41 -11.38 -15.60
N VAL A 164 -20.27 -10.99 -16.17
CA VAL A 164 -20.14 -9.78 -16.98
C VAL A 164 -20.75 -10.03 -18.36
N THR A 165 -21.83 -9.35 -18.71
CA THR A 165 -22.52 -9.50 -20.00
C THR A 165 -22.06 -8.50 -21.06
N ARG A 166 -21.53 -7.34 -20.63
CA ARG A 166 -20.75 -6.41 -21.46
C ARG A 166 -19.54 -5.98 -20.68
N GLN A 167 -18.41 -5.76 -21.37
CA GLN A 167 -17.17 -5.28 -20.76
C GLN A 167 -17.46 -4.22 -19.68
N ALA A 168 -17.10 -4.54 -18.46
CA ALA A 168 -17.50 -3.83 -17.27
C ALA A 168 -16.31 -3.22 -16.56
N GLU A 169 -16.55 -2.08 -15.92
CA GLU A 169 -15.60 -1.46 -15.01
C GLU A 169 -16.27 -1.24 -13.67
N PHE A 170 -15.64 -1.68 -12.59
CA PHE A 170 -16.20 -1.55 -11.25
C PHE A 170 -15.12 -1.24 -10.21
N VAL A 171 -15.57 -0.72 -9.07
CA VAL A 171 -14.71 -0.49 -7.90
C VAL A 171 -15.08 -1.50 -6.83
N ARG A 172 -14.07 -2.17 -6.27
CA ARG A 172 -14.23 -3.04 -5.11
C ARG A 172 -14.15 -2.21 -3.83
N ILE A 173 -15.13 -2.36 -2.96
CA ILE A 173 -15.19 -1.70 -1.65
C ILE A 173 -15.14 -2.81 -0.60
N SER A 174 -14.18 -2.73 0.32
CA SER A 174 -13.98 -3.81 1.32
C SER A 174 -15.11 -3.84 2.35
N GLN A 175 -15.69 -5.03 2.59
CA GLN A 175 -16.73 -5.21 3.61
C GLN A 175 -16.19 -5.01 5.03
N ARG A 176 -14.93 -5.40 5.29
CA ARG A 176 -14.32 -5.38 6.63
C ARG A 176 -14.23 -3.98 7.27
N HIS A 177 -14.39 -2.91 6.49
CA HIS A 177 -14.36 -1.54 7.00
C HIS A 177 -15.73 -0.92 7.27
N PHE A 178 -16.84 -1.50 6.80
CA PHE A 178 -18.17 -0.91 6.97
C PHE A 178 -18.76 -1.16 8.37
N VAL A 179 -18.33 -2.24 9.04
CA VAL A 179 -18.71 -2.56 10.44
C VAL A 179 -18.25 -1.48 11.44
N SER A 180 -17.28 -0.63 11.06
CA SER A 180 -16.79 0.49 11.87
C SER A 180 -17.66 1.76 11.81
N LEU A 181 -18.60 1.87 10.85
CA LEU A 181 -19.44 3.08 10.70
C LEU A 181 -20.85 2.92 11.28
N TYR A 182 -21.23 1.69 11.66
CA TYR A 182 -22.56 1.37 12.17
C TYR A 182 -22.57 0.80 13.61
N ASN A 183 -21.42 0.77 14.29
CA ASN A 183 -21.33 0.48 15.73
C ASN A 183 -20.84 1.70 16.50
#